data_AF-A0A1F8L656-F1
#
_entry.id   AF-A0A1F8L656-F1
#
_cell.length_a   1.000
_cell.length_b   1.000
_cell.length_c   1.000
_cell.angle_alpha   90.00
_cell.angle_beta   90.00
_cell.angle_gamma   90.00
#
_symmetry.space_group_name_H-M   'P 1'
#
loop_
_entity.id
_entity.type
_entity.pdbx_description
1 polymer ?
#
loop_
_entity_poly.entity_id
_entity_poly.type
_entity_poly.pdbx_seq_one_letter_code
_entity_poly.pdbx_strand_id
1 'polypeptide(L)'
;MIGRPARREATAPGRWEVPGVDAAALELARHVEAALPQLSSPSAARWERWLAPLAEPLRDGEPAAVAAAGRRVRAAFGVGESVAQALPPAEALALRDAADALLRAIARHEAKRGER
;
A
#
# COMPACT_ATOMS: atom_id res chain seq x y z
N MET A 1 -29.37 7.26 26.94
CA MET A 1 -28.67 6.23 27.74
C MET A 1 -28.52 5.01 26.86
N ILE A 2 -27.42 4.95 26.11
CA ILE A 2 -26.30 3.98 26.26
C ILE A 2 -26.78 2.53 26.20
N GLY A 3 -26.51 1.86 25.08
CA GLY A 3 -26.78 0.44 24.96
C GLY A 3 -26.55 -0.15 23.56
N ARG A 4 -25.29 -0.23 23.13
CA ARG A 4 -24.70 -1.49 22.62
C ARG A 4 -23.21 -1.29 22.39
N PRO A 5 -22.33 -2.04 23.08
CA PRO A 5 -20.92 -2.06 22.71
C PRO A 5 -20.82 -2.65 21.31
N ALA A 6 -20.20 -1.91 20.39
CA ALA A 6 -19.71 -2.49 19.15
C ALA A 6 -18.73 -3.58 19.56
N ARG A 7 -19.16 -4.84 19.40
CA ARG A 7 -18.30 -6.00 19.50
C ARG A 7 -17.26 -5.80 18.40
N ARG A 8 -16.08 -5.25 18.73
CA ARG A 8 -14.91 -5.32 17.85
C ARG A 8 -14.71 -6.80 17.59
N GLU A 9 -15.00 -7.19 16.35
CA GLU A 9 -14.83 -8.52 15.82
C GLU A 9 -13.43 -9.02 16.15
N ALA A 10 -13.35 -10.30 16.48
CA ALA A 10 -12.13 -10.96 16.90
C ALA A 10 -11.05 -10.84 15.80
N THR A 11 -10.06 -10.02 16.10
CA THR A 11 -8.61 -10.27 15.96
C THR A 11 -8.21 -11.29 14.90
N ALA A 12 -8.43 -10.95 13.62
CA ALA A 12 -7.50 -11.42 12.62
C ALA A 12 -6.17 -10.66 12.84
N PRO A 13 -5.00 -11.28 12.58
CA PRO A 13 -3.76 -10.53 12.64
C PRO A 13 -3.86 -9.45 11.57
N GLY A 14 -3.93 -8.19 12.00
CA GLY A 14 -3.96 -7.02 11.11
C GLY A 14 -2.66 -6.82 10.32
N ARG A 15 -1.84 -7.87 10.19
CA ARG A 15 -0.50 -7.93 9.58
C ARG A 15 -0.25 -9.33 9.04
N TRP A 16 0.71 -9.46 8.12
CA TRP A 16 1.06 -10.75 7.53
C TRP A 16 1.76 -11.69 8.53
N GLU A 17 2.33 -11.15 9.61
CA GLU A 17 3.20 -11.86 10.56
C GLU A 17 4.41 -12.50 9.86
N VAL A 18 4.78 -11.95 8.72
CA VAL A 18 5.91 -12.36 7.89
C VAL A 18 6.83 -11.16 7.82
N PRO A 19 7.97 -11.16 8.56
CA PRO A 19 8.81 -9.97 8.72
C PRO A 19 9.19 -9.29 7.40
N GLY A 20 9.47 -10.07 6.35
CA GLY A 20 9.81 -9.53 5.04
C GLY A 20 8.64 -8.89 4.27
N VAL A 21 7.41 -9.35 4.50
CA VAL A 21 6.20 -8.75 3.89
C VAL A 21 5.79 -7.51 4.68
N ASP A 22 5.76 -7.61 6.02
CA ASP A 22 5.38 -6.49 6.89
C ASP A 22 6.35 -5.31 6.76
N ALA A 23 7.66 -5.56 6.66
CA ALA A 23 8.65 -4.51 6.42
C ALA A 23 8.45 -3.83 5.05
N ALA A 24 8.17 -4.60 4.00
CA ALA A 24 7.92 -4.05 2.67
C ALA A 24 6.60 -3.27 2.60
N ALA A 25 5.57 -3.70 3.34
CA ALA A 25 4.28 -3.01 3.44
C ALA A 25 4.42 -1.66 4.14
N LEU A 26 5.14 -1.63 5.28
CA LEU A 26 5.41 -0.40 6.02
C LEU A 26 6.26 0.59 5.20
N GLU A 27 7.25 0.09 4.47
CA GLU A 27 8.08 0.94 3.61
C GLU A 27 7.26 1.54 2.47
N LEU A 28 6.38 0.75 1.84
CA LEU A 28 5.45 1.28 0.85
C LEU A 28 4.51 2.33 1.45
N ALA A 29 3.98 2.11 2.66
CA ALA A 29 3.13 3.08 3.34
C ALA A 29 3.85 4.42 3.53
N ARG A 30 5.11 4.40 3.97
CA ARG A 30 5.93 5.62 4.11
C ARG A 30 6.09 6.36 2.80
N HIS A 31 6.37 5.66 1.71
CA HIS A 31 6.49 6.29 0.39
C HIS A 31 5.16 6.86 -0.10
N VAL A 32 4.04 6.19 0.16
CA VAL A 32 2.71 6.73 -0.15
C VAL A 32 2.50 8.04 0.60
N GLU A 33 2.77 8.08 1.91
CA GLU A 33 2.63 9.27 2.73
C GLU A 33 3.55 10.41 2.31
N ALA A 34 4.81 10.11 1.99
CA ALA A 34 5.78 11.08 1.49
C ALA A 34 5.36 11.68 0.14
N ALA A 35 4.70 10.89 -0.71
CA ALA A 35 4.18 11.34 -2.00
C ALA A 35 2.98 12.29 -1.88
N LEU A 36 2.11 12.13 -0.86
CA LEU A 36 0.88 12.95 -0.70
C LEU A 36 1.11 14.47 -0.70
N PRO A 37 2.04 15.05 0.11
CA PRO A 37 2.26 16.50 0.10
C PRO A 37 2.83 17.03 -1.23
N GLN A 38 3.38 16.16 -2.08
CA GLN A 38 3.89 16.54 -3.40
C GLN A 38 2.80 16.54 -4.47
N LEU A 39 1.64 15.97 -4.18
CA LEU A 39 0.48 15.87 -5.09
C LEU A 39 -0.57 16.96 -4.85
N SER A 40 -0.27 17.99 -4.05
CA SER A 40 -1.21 19.07 -3.70
C SER A 40 -1.58 20.02 -4.85
N SER A 41 -0.98 19.85 -6.04
CA SER A 41 -1.36 20.61 -7.23
C SER A 41 -2.74 20.16 -7.77
N PRO A 42 -3.57 21.08 -8.32
CA PRO A 42 -4.83 20.72 -8.98
C PRO A 42 -4.66 19.66 -10.09
N SER A 43 -3.54 19.69 -10.80
CA SER A 43 -3.21 18.70 -11.85
C SER A 43 -2.89 17.31 -11.28
N ALA A 44 -2.51 17.23 -10.00
CA ALA A 44 -2.12 16.01 -9.30
C ALA A 44 -3.17 15.52 -8.28
N ALA A 45 -4.21 16.31 -8.00
CA ALA A 45 -5.26 16.01 -7.02
C ALA A 45 -5.96 14.66 -7.24
N ARG A 46 -6.03 14.16 -8.48
CA ARG A 46 -6.55 12.82 -8.76
C ARG A 46 -5.71 11.71 -8.14
N TRP A 47 -4.38 11.89 -8.13
CA TRP A 47 -3.42 10.91 -7.64
C TRP A 47 -3.35 10.95 -6.12
N GLU A 48 -3.48 12.14 -5.53
CA GLU A 48 -3.69 12.28 -4.10
C GLU A 48 -4.93 11.49 -3.65
N ARG A 49 -6.08 11.69 -4.30
CA ARG A 49 -7.32 10.92 -4.03
C ARG A 49 -7.17 9.41 -4.24
N TRP A 50 -6.29 9.00 -5.15
CA TRP A 50 -6.01 7.59 -5.41
C TRP A 50 -5.11 6.96 -4.35
N LEU A 51 -4.05 7.66 -3.94
CA LEU A 51 -3.01 7.13 -3.04
C LEU A 51 -3.37 7.29 -1.56
N ALA A 52 -4.02 8.39 -1.17
CA ALA A 52 -4.38 8.68 0.23
C ALA A 52 -5.09 7.51 0.94
N PRO A 53 -6.12 6.86 0.36
CA PRO A 53 -6.80 5.76 1.04
C PRO A 53 -5.97 4.46 1.12
N LEU A 54 -4.80 4.40 0.47
CA LEU A 54 -3.95 3.20 0.45
C LEU A 54 -2.96 3.16 1.61
N ALA A 55 -2.65 4.31 2.23
CA ALA A 55 -1.66 4.37 3.31
C ALA A 55 -2.08 3.55 4.55
N GLU A 56 -3.32 3.72 5.00
CA GLU A 56 -3.86 3.00 6.18
C GLU A 56 -3.80 1.46 6.02
N PRO A 57 -4.36 0.84 4.95
CA PRO A 57 -4.31 -0.60 4.81
C PRO A 57 -2.89 -1.16 4.62
N LEU A 58 -1.92 -0.35 4.18
CA LEU A 58 -0.52 -0.78 4.09
C LEU A 58 0.18 -0.83 5.46
N ARG A 59 -0.24 -0.01 6.44
CA ARG A 59 0.34 -0.01 7.79
C ARG A 59 -0.22 -1.11 8.68
N ASP A 60 -1.55 -1.23 8.68
CA ASP A 60 -2.27 -2.02 9.69
C ASP A 60 -3.45 -2.81 9.09
N GLY A 61 -3.49 -2.94 7.76
CA GLY A 61 -4.53 -3.69 7.08
C GLY A 61 -4.29 -5.19 7.11
N GLU A 62 -5.39 -5.93 7.04
CA GLU A 62 -5.37 -7.37 6.83
C GLU A 62 -4.56 -7.76 5.57
N PRO A 63 -4.01 -8.99 5.51
CA PRO A 63 -3.17 -9.44 4.39
C PRO A 63 -3.74 -9.18 2.99
N ALA A 64 -5.05 -9.41 2.82
CA ALA A 64 -5.76 -9.14 1.57
C ALA A 64 -5.82 -7.65 1.22
N ALA A 65 -6.01 -6.78 2.22
CA ALA A 65 -6.04 -5.33 2.05
C ALA A 65 -4.65 -4.79 1.69
N VAL A 66 -3.59 -5.27 2.33
CA VAL A 66 -2.19 -4.94 1.99
C VAL A 66 -1.87 -5.32 0.54
N ALA A 67 -2.20 -6.55 0.14
CA ALA A 67 -1.95 -7.02 -1.22
C ALA A 67 -2.76 -6.24 -2.28
N ALA A 68 -4.00 -5.87 -1.96
CA ALA A 68 -4.83 -5.04 -2.82
C ALA A 68 -4.28 -3.62 -2.94
N ALA A 69 -3.83 -3.02 -1.83
CA ALA A 69 -3.22 -1.70 -1.79
C ALA A 69 -1.92 -1.67 -2.60
N GLY A 70 -1.01 -2.64 -2.41
CA GLY A 70 0.23 -2.76 -3.20
C GLY A 70 -0.03 -2.85 -4.71
N ARG A 71 -1.02 -3.64 -5.12
CA ARG A 71 -1.45 -3.72 -6.53
C ARG A 71 -2.00 -2.40 -7.05
N ARG A 72 -2.80 -1.68 -6.25
CA ARG A 72 -3.35 -0.36 -6.63
C ARG A 72 -2.28 0.71 -6.75
N VAL A 73 -1.26 0.71 -5.88
CA VAL A 73 -0.10 1.60 -6.05
C VAL A 73 0.63 1.26 -7.35
N ARG A 74 0.89 -0.03 -7.61
CA ARG A 74 1.59 -0.45 -8.83
C ARG A 74 0.84 -0.10 -10.13
N ALA A 75 -0.49 -0.16 -10.08
CA ALA A 75 -1.36 0.22 -11.20
C ALA A 75 -1.29 1.72 -11.53
N ALA A 76 -0.94 2.58 -10.56
CA ALA A 76 -0.73 4.00 -10.80
C ALA A 76 0.49 4.30 -11.70
N PHE A 77 1.36 3.31 -11.93
CA PHE A 77 2.49 3.38 -12.87
C PHE A 77 2.21 2.66 -14.20
N GLY A 78 0.93 2.54 -14.59
CA GLY A 78 0.48 1.87 -15.81
C GLY A 78 0.80 2.63 -17.10
N VAL A 79 0.44 2.01 -18.23
CA VAL A 79 0.58 2.60 -19.58
C VAL A 79 -0.50 3.66 -19.80
N GLY A 80 -0.10 4.84 -20.25
CA GLY A 80 -0.98 6.00 -20.42
C GLY A 80 -0.66 7.08 -19.40
N GLU A 81 -1.50 7.23 -18.39
CA GLU A 81 -1.30 8.25 -17.35
C GLU A 81 -0.71 7.64 -16.09
N SER A 82 0.46 8.14 -15.70
CA SER A 82 1.27 7.61 -14.60
C SER A 82 1.48 8.65 -13.52
N VAL A 83 1.39 8.23 -12.25
CA VAL A 83 1.71 9.09 -11.10
C VAL A 83 3.15 9.59 -11.13
N ALA A 84 4.05 8.91 -11.86
CA ALA A 84 5.43 9.35 -12.08
C ALA A 84 5.53 10.69 -12.82
N GLN A 85 4.50 11.11 -13.55
CA GLN A 85 4.45 12.43 -14.20
C GLN A 85 4.06 13.56 -13.23
N ALA A 86 3.53 13.21 -12.05
CA ALA A 86 3.06 14.15 -11.04
C ALA A 86 3.98 14.21 -9.80
N LEU A 87 5.02 13.37 -9.74
CA LEU A 87 5.99 13.29 -8.65
C LEU A 87 7.40 13.60 -9.14
N PRO A 88 8.31 14.07 -8.26
CA PRO A 88 9.73 14.10 -8.58
C PRO A 88 10.24 12.71 -9.00
N PRO A 89 11.18 12.62 -9.97
CA PRO A 89 11.62 11.34 -10.51
C PRO A 89 12.15 10.35 -9.45
N ALA A 90 12.88 10.85 -8.44
CA ALA A 90 13.42 10.02 -7.37
C ALA A 90 12.31 9.43 -6.49
N GLU A 91 11.30 10.22 -6.16
CA GLU A 91 10.13 9.83 -5.36
C GLU A 91 9.25 8.84 -6.13
N ALA A 92 9.01 9.10 -7.41
CA ALA A 92 8.28 8.20 -8.29
C ALA A 92 8.96 6.82 -8.39
N LEU A 93 10.29 6.80 -8.53
CA LEU A 93 11.07 5.57 -8.58
C LEU A 93 11.02 4.82 -7.25
N ALA A 94 11.24 5.50 -6.13
CA ALA A 94 11.21 4.90 -4.80
C ALA A 94 9.84 4.29 -4.47
N LEU A 95 8.75 5.02 -4.78
CA LEU A 95 7.38 4.52 -4.59
C LEU A 95 7.09 3.28 -5.45
N ARG A 96 7.55 3.28 -6.71
CA ARG A 96 7.40 2.13 -7.61
C ARG A 96 8.19 0.92 -7.11
N ASP A 97 9.44 1.13 -6.73
CA ASP A 97 10.33 0.06 -6.27
C ASP A 97 9.82 -0.57 -4.97
N ALA A 98 9.29 0.24 -4.05
CA ALA A 98 8.65 -0.24 -2.83
C ALA A 98 7.40 -1.09 -3.14
N ALA A 99 6.58 -0.67 -4.12
CA ALA A 99 5.41 -1.45 -4.54
C ALA A 99 5.81 -2.80 -5.15
N ASP A 100 6.82 -2.79 -6.03
CA ASP A 100 7.35 -4.02 -6.62
C ASP A 100 7.99 -4.94 -5.56
N ALA A 101 8.68 -4.37 -4.56
CA ALA A 101 9.29 -5.12 -3.45
C ALA A 101 8.23 -5.83 -2.59
N LEU A 102 7.14 -5.14 -2.24
CA LEU A 102 6.01 -5.72 -1.51
C LEU A 102 5.38 -6.88 -2.29
N LEU A 103 5.05 -6.67 -3.57
CA LEU A 103 4.42 -7.70 -4.40
C LEU A 103 5.32 -8.93 -4.57
N ARG A 104 6.63 -8.72 -4.71
CA ARG A 104 7.62 -9.82 -4.72
C ARG A 104 7.72 -10.52 -3.37
N ALA A 105 7.62 -9.82 -2.25
CA ALA A 105 7.64 -10.42 -0.91
C ALA A 105 6.42 -11.32 -0.70
N ILE A 106 5.22 -10.84 -1.08
CA ILE A 106 3.97 -11.61 -1.04
C ILE A 106 4.08 -12.85 -1.91
N ALA A 107 4.44 -12.70 -3.20
CA ALA A 107 4.54 -13.83 -4.13
C ALA A 107 5.53 -14.91 -3.65
N ARG A 108 6.67 -14.49 -3.08
CA ARG A 108 7.66 -15.41 -2.50
C ARG A 108 7.12 -16.16 -1.28
N HIS A 109 6.31 -15.51 -0.45
CA HIS A 109 5.69 -16.18 0.70
C HIS A 109 4.61 -17.18 0.26
N GLU A 110 3.75 -16.79 -0.69
CA GLU A 110 2.69 -17.65 -1.22
C GLU A 110 3.26 -18.90 -1.92
N ALA A 111 4.33 -18.75 -2.71
CA ALA A 111 5.02 -19.88 -3.32
C ALA A 111 5.50 -20.91 -2.27
N LYS A 112 6.19 -20.44 -1.22
CA LYS A 112 6.69 -21.29 -0.12
C LYS A 112 5.58 -22.00 0.67
N ARG A 113 4.36 -21.44 0.69
CA ARG A 113 3.20 -22.09 1.33
C ARG A 113 2.55 -23.15 0.43
N GLY A 114 2.56 -22.95 -0.89
CA GLY A 114 2.00 -23.90 -1.85
C GLY A 114 2.88 -25.13 -2.12
N GLU A 115 4.18 -25.07 -1.78
CA GLU A 115 5.11 -26.19 -1.87
C GLU A 115 5.02 -27.18 -0.68
N ARG A 116 4.14 -26.93 0.30
CA ARG A 116 3.98 -27.75 1.51
C ARG A 116 2.75 -28.65 1.46
#